data_AF-C3XI14-F1
#
_entry.id   AF-C3XI14-F1
#
_cell.length_a   1.000
_cell.length_b   1.000
_cell.length_c   1.000
_cell.angle_alpha   90.00
_cell.angle_beta   90.00
_cell.angle_gamma   90.00
#
_symmetry.space_group_name_H-M   'P 1'
#
loop_
_entity.id
_entity.type
_entity.pdbx_description
1 polymer ?
#
loop_
_entity_poly.entity_id
_entity_poly.type
_entity_poly.pdbx_seq_one_letter_code
_entity_poly.pdbx_strand_id
1 'polypeptide(L)' 'MRYTKYVNVGGEYLTNVALSKDTKVGETTITISGDKIILKAGGVEVVIDSNGLVVKGGEVKAE' A
#
# COMPACT_ATOMS: atom_id res chain seq x y z
N MET A 1 -16.89 -4.98 14.15
CA MET A 1 -16.26 -4.11 15.17
C MET A 1 -14.78 -4.01 14.86
N ARG A 2 -14.19 -2.81 14.71
CA ARG A 2 -12.74 -2.64 14.55
C ARG A 2 -12.17 -2.22 15.90
N TYR A 3 -11.36 -3.07 16.53
CA TYR A 3 -10.57 -2.68 17.69
C TYR A 3 -9.23 -2.12 17.21
N THR A 4 -9.04 -0.82 17.34
CA THR A 4 -7.73 -0.20 17.10
C THR A 4 -6.88 -0.41 18.34
N LYS A 5 -5.83 -1.22 18.23
CA LYS A 5 -4.81 -1.41 19.27
C LYS A 5 -3.60 -0.55 18.91
N TYR A 6 -3.22 0.36 19.79
CA TYR A 6 -1.96 1.08 19.69
C TYR A 6 -0.83 0.12 20.08
N VAL A 7 0.09 -0.14 19.14
CA VAL A 7 1.27 -0.97 19.39
C VAL A 7 2.49 -0.04 19.36
N ASN A 8 3.11 0.17 20.52
CA ASN A 8 4.41 0.83 20.59
C ASN A 8 5.49 -0.24 20.46
N VAL A 9 6.31 -0.17 19.42
CA VAL A 9 7.43 -1.09 19.21
C VAL A 9 8.72 -0.34 19.48
N GLY A 10 9.51 -0.78 20.47
CA GLY A 10 10.80 -0.16 20.82
C GLY A 10 11.98 -0.63 19.96
N GLY A 11 11.70 -1.28 18.83
CA GLY A 11 12.69 -1.93 17.95
C GLY A 11 12.10 -2.27 16.58
N GLU A 12 12.74 -3.15 15.83
CA GLU A 12 12.30 -3.57 14.50
C GLU A 12 10.98 -4.38 14.55
N TYR A 13 10.11 -4.15 13.57
CA TYR A 13 8.83 -4.84 13.43
C TYR A 13 8.69 -5.49 12.06
N LEU A 14 9.08 -6.76 11.97
CA LEU A 14 8.96 -7.57 10.76
C LEU A 14 7.58 -8.21 10.67
N THR A 15 6.94 -8.14 9.49
CA THR A 15 5.66 -8.79 9.23
C THR A 15 5.74 -9.68 8.01
N ASN A 16 5.64 -10.99 8.21
CA ASN A 16 5.46 -11.94 7.12
C ASN A 16 3.97 -12.31 7.02
N VAL A 17 3.38 -12.12 5.84
CA VAL A 17 1.94 -12.33 5.63
C VAL A 17 1.74 -13.14 4.36
N ALA A 18 0.97 -14.21 4.46
CA ALA A 18 0.87 -15.21 3.38
C ALA A 18 0.09 -14.74 2.14
N LEU A 19 -0.85 -13.81 2.28
CA LEU A 19 -1.77 -13.42 1.20
C LEU A 19 -1.61 -11.96 0.79
N SER A 20 -1.94 -11.04 1.70
CA SER A 20 -1.84 -9.61 1.45
C SER A 20 -1.59 -8.83 2.73
N LYS A 21 -0.93 -7.68 2.57
CA LYS A 21 -0.74 -6.69 3.63
C LYS A 21 -1.36 -5.38 3.18
N ASP A 22 -2.33 -4.91 3.96
CA ASP A 22 -2.97 -3.61 3.77
C ASP A 22 -2.53 -2.63 4.86
N THR A 23 -2.10 -1.44 4.43
CA THR A 23 -1.88 -0.28 5.30
C THR A 23 -2.82 0.82 4.85
N LYS A 24 -3.68 1.32 5.76
CA LYS A 24 -4.70 2.32 5.44
C LYS A 24 -4.69 3.47 6.44
N VAL A 25 -4.68 4.70 5.94
CA VAL A 25 -4.83 5.93 6.72
C VAL A 25 -5.87 6.81 6.02
N GLY A 26 -7.02 7.01 6.64
CA GLY A 26 -8.14 7.70 5.98
C GLY A 26 -8.56 6.97 4.69
N GLU A 27 -8.51 7.65 3.56
CA GLU A 27 -8.78 7.10 2.22
C GLU A 27 -7.54 6.52 1.53
N THR A 28 -6.34 6.86 2.02
CA THR A 28 -5.08 6.41 1.44
C THR A 28 -4.82 4.95 1.80
N THR A 29 -4.44 4.14 0.81
CA THR A 29 -4.15 2.72 0.99
C THR A 29 -2.86 2.31 0.29
N ILE A 30 -2.09 1.45 0.96
CA ILE A 30 -1.00 0.67 0.39
C ILE A 30 -1.40 -0.79 0.54
N THR A 31 -1.51 -1.50 -0.58
CA THR A 31 -1.81 -2.94 -0.61
C THR A 31 -0.65 -3.65 -1.28
N ILE A 32 -0.06 -4.61 -0.57
CA ILE A 32 0.98 -5.51 -1.07
C ILE A 32 0.36 -6.90 -1.12
N SER A 33 0.41 -7.54 -2.28
CA SER A 33 0.07 -8.96 -2.43
C SER A 33 1.22 -9.70 -3.13
N GLY A 34 1.09 -11.01 -3.29
CA GLY A 34 2.21 -11.86 -3.71
C GLY A 34 2.93 -11.43 -5.01
N ASP A 35 2.23 -10.80 -5.94
CA ASP A 35 2.72 -10.45 -7.28
C ASP A 35 2.58 -8.97 -7.66
N LYS A 36 2.03 -8.14 -6.77
CA LYS A 36 1.71 -6.74 -7.08
C LYS A 36 1.67 -5.84 -5.86
N ILE A 37 1.85 -4.55 -6.12
CA ILE A 37 1.67 -3.46 -5.17
C ILE A 37 0.66 -2.47 -5.75
N ILE A 38 -0.28 -2.02 -4.91
CA ILE A 38 -1.27 -1.00 -5.27
C ILE A 38 -1.22 0.13 -4.24
N LEU A 39 -1.05 1.36 -4.73
CA LEU A 39 -1.11 2.59 -3.94
C LEU A 39 -2.34 3.38 -4.38
N LYS A 40 -3.17 3.81 -3.43
CA LYS A 40 -4.32 4.71 -3.72
C LYS A 40 -4.28 5.90 -2.79
N ALA A 41 -4.35 7.10 -3.35
CA ALA A 41 -4.41 8.35 -2.58
C ALA A 41 -4.95 9.47 -3.46
N GLY A 42 -5.84 10.32 -2.93
CA GLY A 42 -6.25 11.56 -3.61
C GLY A 42 -6.80 11.38 -5.03
N GLY A 43 -7.48 10.26 -5.31
CA GLY A 43 -8.00 9.94 -6.64
C GLY A 43 -6.99 9.35 -7.63
N VAL A 44 -5.74 9.13 -7.21
CA VAL A 44 -4.69 8.45 -7.99
C VAL A 44 -4.59 6.99 -7.58
N GLU A 45 -4.42 6.09 -8.55
CA GLU A 45 -4.07 4.69 -8.35
C GLU A 45 -2.74 4.37 -9.05
N VAL A 46 -1.79 3.81 -8.32
CA VAL A 46 -0.52 3.32 -8.85
C VAL A 46 -0.45 1.81 -8.67
N VAL A 47 -0.09 1.09 -9.72
CA VAL A 47 0.05 -0.37 -9.73
C VAL A 47 1.46 -0.73 -10.19
N ILE A 48 2.13 -1.57 -9.42
CA ILE A 48 3.40 -2.21 -9.80
C ILE A 48 3.16 -3.71 -9.84
N ASP A 49 3.43 -4.33 -10.98
CA ASP A 49 3.35 -5.77 -11.18
C ASP A 49 4.40 -6.25 -12.21
N SER A 50 4.32 -7.50 -12.65
CA SER A 50 5.25 -8.07 -13.63
C SER A 50 5.24 -7.37 -14.99
N ASN A 51 4.23 -6.56 -15.30
CA ASN A 51 4.12 -5.78 -16.53
C ASN A 51 4.73 -4.37 -16.39
N GLY A 52 5.17 -3.98 -15.20
CA GLY A 52 5.84 -2.71 -14.93
C GLY A 52 5.04 -1.78 -14.00
N LEU A 53 5.12 -0.48 -14.27
CA LEU A 53 4.49 0.60 -13.48
C LEU A 53 3.33 1.23 -14.26
N VAL A 54 2.14 1.25 -13.66
CA VAL A 54 0.95 1.92 -14.19
C VAL A 54 0.47 2.96 -13.20
N VAL A 55 0.22 4.18 -13.69
CA VAL A 55 -0.40 5.28 -12.91
C VAL A 55 -1.72 5.66 -13.57
N LYS A 56 -2.79 5.73 -12.76
CA LYS A 56 -4.13 6.11 -13.20
C LYS A 56 -4.57 7.36 -12.43
N GLY A 57 -4.82 8.43 -13.18
CA GLY A 57 -5.17 9.74 -12.62
C GLY A 57 -3.96 10.55 -12.15
N GLY A 58 -4.17 11.85 -11.94
CA GLY A 58 -3.11 12.77 -11.53
C GLY A 58 -2.13 13.13 -12.66
N GLU A 59 -1.11 13.90 -12.30
CA GLU A 59 0.00 14.27 -13.19
C GLU A 59 1.16 13.28 -13.00
N VAL A 60 1.76 12.83 -14.11
CA VAL A 60 2.99 12.01 -14.10
C VAL A 60 4.13 12.86 -14.62
N LYS A 61 5.14 13.10 -13.76
CA LYS A 61 6.42 13.71 -14.14
C LYS A 61 7.49 12.63 -14.10
N ALA A 62 8.21 12.47 -15.21
CA ALA A 62 9.34 11.56 -15.32
C ALA A 62 10.60 12.38 -15.62
N GLU A 63 11.71 12.05 -14.98
CA GLU A 63 13.05 12.59 -15.24
C GLU A 63 13.91 11.56 -15.98
#